data_AF-A0A101MGX8-F1
#
_entry.id   AF-A0A101MGX8-F1
#
_cell.length_a   1.000
_cell.length_b   1.000
_cell.length_c   1.000
_cell.angle_alpha   90.00
_cell.angle_beta   90.00
_cell.angle_gamma   90.00
#
_symmetry.space_group_name_H-M   'P 1'
#
loop_
_entity.id
_entity.type
_entity.pdbx_description
1 polymer ?
#
loop_
_entity_poly.entity_id
_entity_poly.type
_entity_poly.pdbx_seq_one_letter_code
_entity_poly.pdbx_strand_id
1 'polypeptide(L)'
;MPGMIREQIYRAERQRLERPRPHNRTASETSCPPITITNVLPTQTTQVAGSPAPPPIENAATPSIYPPELHIPGLLDLAVKEYSTWQQSRLSDKTLKAEVRKACDVALDDGLDLTQIEEDKNPDYFTQRGVKWGIARRFAKDIRLWAENVMVA
;
A
#
# COMPACT_ATOMS: atom_id res chain seq x y z
N MET A 1 -8.41 28.57 -22.50
CA MET A 1 -9.59 28.88 -21.67
C MET A 1 -9.98 27.65 -20.84
N PRO A 2 -9.55 27.56 -19.57
CA PRO A 2 -9.74 26.37 -18.70
C PRO A 2 -11.19 26.09 -18.24
N GLY A 3 -12.17 26.89 -18.66
CA GLY A 3 -13.56 26.82 -18.18
C GLY A 3 -14.37 25.64 -18.71
N MET A 4 -13.99 25.08 -19.87
CA MET A 4 -14.77 24.02 -20.53
C MET A 4 -14.83 22.71 -19.73
N ILE A 5 -13.76 22.39 -18.98
CA ILE A 5 -13.69 21.16 -18.18
C ILE A 5 -14.60 21.28 -16.95
N ARG A 6 -14.62 22.44 -16.27
CA ARG A 6 -15.53 22.67 -15.14
C ARG A 6 -16.97 22.53 -15.57
N GLU A 7 -17.33 23.10 -16.71
CA GLU A 7 -18.71 23.05 -17.19
C GLU A 7 -19.14 21.62 -17.58
N GLN A 8 -18.23 20.83 -18.14
CA GLN A 8 -18.50 19.42 -18.44
C GLN A 8 -18.74 18.59 -17.16
N ILE A 9 -17.98 18.84 -16.10
CA ILE A 9 -18.17 18.19 -14.79
C ILE A 9 -19.53 18.56 -14.20
N TYR A 10 -19.92 19.85 -14.23
CA TYR A 10 -21.23 20.28 -13.73
C TYR A 10 -22.40 19.68 -14.51
N ARG A 11 -22.25 19.49 -15.84
CA ARG A 11 -23.28 18.85 -16.68
C ARG A 11 -23.42 17.36 -16.35
N ALA A 12 -22.32 16.65 -16.13
CA ALA A 12 -22.34 15.22 -15.80
C ALA A 12 -22.99 14.94 -14.44
N GLU A 13 -22.75 15.78 -13.43
CA GLU A 13 -23.32 15.61 -12.09
C GLU A 13 -24.84 15.82 -12.08
N ARG A 14 -25.34 16.83 -12.80
CA ARG A 14 -26.79 17.07 -12.93
C ARG A 14 -27.53 15.88 -13.55
N GLN A 15 -26.94 15.23 -14.56
CA GLN A 15 -27.53 14.04 -15.17
C GLN A 15 -27.59 12.83 -14.23
N ARG A 16 -26.70 12.75 -13.23
CA ARG A 16 -26.74 11.67 -12.21
C ARG A 16 -27.88 11.89 -11.23
N LEU A 17 -28.15 13.13 -10.85
CA LEU A 17 -29.18 13.47 -9.88
C LEU A 17 -30.59 13.44 -10.47
N GLU A 18 -30.73 13.80 -11.75
CA GLU A 18 -32.00 13.78 -12.49
C GLU A 18 -32.41 12.37 -12.94
N ARG A 19 -31.54 11.36 -12.83
CA ARG A 19 -31.92 9.95 -13.07
C ARG A 19 -32.72 9.41 -11.87
N PRO A 20 -34.01 9.11 -12.02
CA PRO A 20 -34.73 8.39 -10.98
C PRO A 20 -34.06 7.03 -10.75
N ARG A 21 -33.79 6.70 -9.48
CA ARG A 21 -33.38 5.35 -9.08
C ARG A 21 -34.42 4.35 -9.60
N PRO A 22 -34.03 3.26 -10.28
CA PRO A 22 -34.97 2.19 -10.59
C PRO A 22 -35.42 1.55 -9.28
N HIS A 23 -36.63 1.89 -8.84
CA HIS A 23 -37.36 1.13 -7.85
C HIS A 23 -37.93 -0.12 -8.52
N ASN A 24 -37.11 -1.16 -8.65
CA ASN A 24 -37.62 -2.51 -8.88
C ASN A 24 -37.52 -3.27 -7.57
N ARG A 25 -38.58 -3.12 -6.76
CA ARG A 25 -39.06 -4.19 -5.90
C ARG A 25 -39.52 -5.32 -6.81
N THR A 26 -38.86 -6.46 -6.73
CA THR A 26 -39.46 -7.73 -7.08
C THR A 26 -39.05 -8.70 -5.99
N ALA A 27 -40.05 -9.14 -5.24
CA ALA A 27 -39.91 -10.15 -4.21
C ALA A 27 -39.45 -11.45 -4.85
N SER A 28 -38.38 -12.04 -4.31
CA SER A 28 -38.12 -13.46 -4.38
C SER A 28 -37.75 -13.88 -2.97
N GLU A 29 -38.71 -14.56 -2.35
CA GLU A 29 -38.62 -15.16 -1.04
C GLU A 29 -37.60 -16.30 -1.10
N THR A 30 -36.37 -16.01 -0.69
CA THR A 30 -35.50 -17.03 -0.10
C THR A 30 -35.32 -16.64 1.35
N SER A 31 -36.05 -17.37 2.20
CA SER A 31 -36.03 -17.30 3.65
C SER A 31 -34.61 -17.51 4.17
N CYS A 32 -33.87 -16.43 4.41
CA CYS A 32 -32.64 -16.48 5.18
C CYS A 32 -33.03 -16.43 6.67
N PRO A 33 -32.68 -17.44 7.48
CA PRO A 33 -32.91 -17.34 8.91
C PRO A 33 -32.06 -16.20 9.51
N PRO A 34 -32.54 -15.56 10.59
CA PRO A 34 -31.83 -14.47 11.23
C PRO A 34 -30.47 -14.92 11.77
N ILE A 35 -29.41 -14.21 11.35
CA ILE A 35 -28.05 -14.46 11.85
C ILE A 35 -27.94 -13.87 13.25
N THR A 36 -27.80 -14.74 14.26
CA THR A 36 -27.49 -14.34 15.63
C THR A 36 -25.97 -14.34 15.81
N ILE A 37 -25.38 -13.16 16.01
CA ILE A 37 -23.96 -13.04 16.37
C ILE A 37 -23.86 -12.97 17.89
N THR A 38 -23.48 -14.09 18.51
CA THR A 38 -23.20 -14.16 19.95
C THR A 38 -21.72 -13.95 20.19
N ASN A 39 -21.33 -12.82 20.76
CA ASN A 39 -19.98 -12.63 21.30
C ASN A 39 -19.84 -13.47 22.57
N VAL A 40 -19.21 -14.65 22.45
CA VAL A 40 -18.79 -15.44 23.61
C VAL A 40 -17.31 -15.20 23.88
N LEU A 41 -17.00 -14.58 25.00
CA LEU A 41 -15.64 -14.49 25.53
C LEU A 41 -15.29 -15.85 26.17
N PRO A 42 -14.13 -16.47 25.90
CA PRO A 42 -13.76 -17.72 26.53
C PRO A 42 -13.71 -17.56 28.05
N THR A 43 -14.59 -18.27 28.74
CA THR A 43 -14.56 -18.36 30.20
C THR A 43 -13.36 -19.23 30.58
N GLN A 44 -12.23 -18.60 30.95
CA GLN A 44 -11.19 -19.31 31.69
C GLN A 44 -11.80 -19.74 33.02
N THR A 45 -11.93 -21.05 33.19
CA THR A 45 -12.42 -21.61 34.44
C THR A 45 -11.31 -21.53 35.47
N THR A 46 -11.68 -20.91 36.58
CA THR A 46 -10.92 -20.60 37.78
C THR A 46 -10.23 -21.82 38.41
N GLN A 47 -8.96 -21.68 38.79
CA GLN A 47 -8.45 -22.32 40.00
C GLN A 47 -8.02 -21.23 40.99
N VAL A 48 -8.64 -21.26 42.16
CA VAL A 48 -8.49 -20.32 43.27
C VAL A 48 -7.33 -20.77 44.16
N ALA A 49 -6.40 -19.86 44.48
CA ALA A 49 -5.85 -19.69 45.83
C ALA A 49 -4.88 -18.48 45.91
N GLY A 50 -5.24 -17.46 46.71
CA GLY A 50 -4.28 -16.56 47.40
C GLY A 50 -4.11 -15.12 46.87
N SER A 51 -4.71 -14.14 47.55
CA SER A 51 -4.52 -12.68 47.42
C SER A 51 -3.13 -12.18 47.93
N PRO A 52 -2.80 -10.86 47.91
CA PRO A 52 -2.70 -9.94 46.77
C PRO A 52 -1.34 -9.19 46.74
N ALA A 53 -0.82 -8.86 45.55
CA ALA A 53 0.07 -7.71 45.34
C ALA A 53 0.06 -7.34 43.84
N PRO A 54 -0.09 -6.06 43.45
CA PRO A 54 -0.11 -5.70 42.04
C PRO A 54 1.31 -5.75 41.47
N PRO A 55 1.58 -6.49 40.39
CA PRO A 55 2.75 -6.19 39.57
C PRO A 55 2.49 -4.89 38.80
N PRO A 56 3.51 -4.05 38.57
CA PRO A 56 3.34 -2.86 37.75
C PRO A 56 2.91 -3.30 36.34
N ILE A 57 1.90 -2.60 35.81
CA ILE A 57 1.57 -2.64 34.39
C ILE A 57 2.72 -1.97 33.66
N GLU A 58 3.74 -2.75 33.32
CA GLU A 58 4.73 -2.36 32.35
C GLU A 58 4.36 -3.09 31.05
N ASN A 59 3.38 -2.52 30.33
CA ASN A 59 3.26 -2.75 28.89
C ASN A 59 4.49 -2.10 28.22
N ALA A 60 5.68 -2.63 28.50
CA ALA A 60 6.82 -2.45 27.65
C ALA A 60 6.54 -3.30 26.41
N ALA A 61 5.85 -2.69 25.44
CA ALA A 61 5.98 -3.13 24.06
C ALA A 61 7.49 -3.10 23.77
N THR A 62 8.13 -4.25 23.81
CA THR A 62 9.50 -4.41 23.32
C THR A 62 9.54 -3.75 21.96
N PRO A 63 10.37 -2.73 21.73
CA PRO A 63 10.48 -2.15 20.41
C PRO A 63 10.90 -3.28 19.49
N SER A 64 10.03 -3.61 18.52
CA SER A 64 10.41 -4.51 17.44
C SER A 64 11.72 -3.99 16.88
N ILE A 65 12.78 -4.79 17.01
CA ILE A 65 14.11 -4.46 16.47
C ILE A 65 14.04 -4.33 14.94
N TYR A 66 12.99 -4.90 14.34
CA TYR A 66 12.73 -4.82 12.90
C TYR A 66 11.87 -3.59 12.58
N PRO A 67 12.24 -2.82 11.53
CA PRO A 67 11.40 -1.75 11.04
C PRO A 67 10.04 -2.31 10.64
N PRO A 68 8.95 -1.54 10.79
CA PRO A 68 7.62 -1.98 10.41
C PRO A 68 7.61 -2.45 8.95
N GLU A 69 6.83 -3.49 8.69
CA GLU A 69 6.65 -4.06 7.36
C GLU A 69 6.20 -2.97 6.38
N LEU A 70 6.86 -2.92 5.21
CA LEU A 70 6.54 -1.94 4.20
C LEU A 70 5.30 -2.37 3.42
N HIS A 71 4.14 -1.80 3.78
CA HIS A 71 2.89 -2.03 3.08
C HIS A 71 2.58 -0.89 2.10
N ILE A 72 2.70 -1.15 0.80
CA ILE A 72 2.36 -0.19 -0.25
C ILE A 72 0.96 -0.51 -0.78
N PRO A 73 -0.05 0.35 -0.55
CA PRO A 73 -1.41 0.08 -1.01
C PRO A 73 -1.54 0.25 -2.54
N GLY A 74 -2.54 -0.42 -3.12
CA GLY A 74 -2.90 -0.26 -4.53
C GLY A 74 -2.30 -1.32 -5.45
N LEU A 75 -2.15 -0.99 -6.74
CA LEU A 75 -1.60 -1.89 -7.75
C LEU A 75 -0.07 -1.88 -7.67
N LEU A 76 0.52 -3.06 -7.48
CA LEU A 76 1.96 -3.21 -7.25
C LEU A 76 2.81 -2.78 -8.46
N ASP A 77 2.40 -3.14 -9.67
CA ASP A 77 3.10 -2.75 -10.90
C ASP A 77 3.03 -1.23 -11.14
N LEU A 78 1.91 -0.59 -10.78
CA LEU A 78 1.76 0.85 -10.84
C LEU A 78 2.66 1.53 -9.82
N ALA A 79 2.74 1.00 -8.59
CA ALA A 79 3.63 1.52 -7.56
C ALA A 79 5.10 1.52 -8.02
N VAL A 80 5.56 0.44 -8.68
CA VAL A 80 6.92 0.37 -9.27
C VAL A 80 7.15 1.49 -10.30
N LYS A 81 6.14 1.78 -11.15
CA LYS A 81 6.21 2.86 -12.16
C LYS A 81 6.23 4.25 -11.52
N GLU A 82 5.41 4.48 -10.50
CA GLU A 82 5.34 5.75 -9.77
C GLU A 82 6.62 6.03 -8.98
N TYR A 83 7.13 5.03 -8.27
CA TYR A 83 8.43 5.08 -7.61
C TYR A 83 9.56 5.43 -8.59
N SER A 84 9.58 4.76 -9.74
CA SER A 84 10.58 5.01 -10.78
C SER A 84 10.47 6.42 -11.38
N THR A 85 9.26 6.96 -11.47
CA THR A 85 9.01 8.35 -11.88
C THR A 85 9.53 9.33 -10.81
N TRP A 86 9.28 9.04 -9.53
CA TRP A 86 9.80 9.82 -8.42
C TRP A 86 11.34 9.82 -8.37
N GLN A 87 12.00 8.67 -8.53
CA GLN A 87 13.46 8.57 -8.64
C GLN A 87 14.00 9.45 -9.78
N GLN A 88 13.37 9.40 -10.95
CA GLN A 88 13.76 10.20 -12.11
C GLN A 88 13.57 11.72 -11.90
N SER A 89 12.59 12.13 -11.08
CA SER A 89 12.37 13.54 -10.75
C SER A 89 13.53 14.16 -9.96
N ARG A 90 14.25 13.34 -9.19
CA ARG A 90 15.41 13.73 -8.36
C ARG A 90 16.73 13.80 -9.14
N LEU A 91 16.70 13.48 -10.43
CA LEU A 91 17.85 13.49 -11.31
C LEU A 91 17.65 14.55 -12.40
N SER A 92 18.73 15.21 -12.81
CA SER A 92 18.73 16.10 -13.99
C SER A 92 19.33 15.42 -15.22
N ASP A 93 20.32 14.56 -15.01
CA ASP A 93 21.04 13.85 -16.08
C ASP A 93 20.15 12.80 -16.79
N LYS A 94 20.06 12.90 -18.12
CA LYS A 94 19.23 12.02 -18.94
C LYS A 94 19.72 10.57 -18.95
N THR A 95 21.02 10.35 -18.88
CA THR A 95 21.59 8.99 -18.86
C THR A 95 21.28 8.30 -17.52
N LEU A 96 21.34 9.03 -16.41
CA LEU A 96 20.97 8.48 -15.10
C LEU A 96 19.47 8.19 -15.01
N LYS A 97 18.61 9.02 -15.62
CA LYS A 97 17.17 8.72 -15.72
C LYS A 97 16.90 7.46 -16.54
N ALA A 98 17.61 7.27 -17.65
CA ALA A 98 17.49 6.07 -18.47
C ALA A 98 17.90 4.81 -17.69
N GLU A 99 18.92 4.89 -16.84
CA GLU A 99 19.30 3.80 -15.94
C GLU A 99 18.23 3.49 -14.88
N VAL A 100 17.52 4.51 -14.36
CA VAL A 100 16.37 4.28 -13.46
C VAL A 100 15.23 3.59 -14.21
N ARG A 101 14.92 4.02 -15.45
CA ARG A 101 13.93 3.34 -16.29
C ARG A 101 14.33 1.88 -16.52
N LYS A 102 15.60 1.60 -16.81
CA LYS A 102 16.09 0.23 -16.97
C LYS A 102 15.86 -0.62 -15.70
N ALA A 103 16.12 -0.07 -14.51
CA ALA A 103 15.82 -0.77 -13.25
C ALA A 103 14.32 -1.04 -13.05
N CYS A 104 13.46 -0.09 -13.44
CA CYS A 104 12.01 -0.27 -13.46
C CYS A 104 11.59 -1.40 -14.40
N ASP A 105 12.12 -1.40 -15.62
CA ASP A 105 11.79 -2.41 -16.64
C ASP A 105 12.21 -3.80 -16.16
N VAL A 106 13.41 -3.93 -15.58
CA VAL A 106 13.90 -5.16 -14.94
C VAL A 106 12.96 -5.65 -13.85
N ALA A 107 12.53 -4.76 -12.95
CA ALA A 107 11.62 -5.15 -11.86
C ALA A 107 10.28 -5.66 -12.41
N LEU A 108 9.71 -4.97 -13.39
CA LEU A 108 8.42 -5.35 -13.97
C LEU A 108 8.50 -6.63 -14.81
N ASP A 109 9.58 -6.82 -15.57
CA ASP A 109 9.80 -8.02 -16.40
C ASP A 109 9.94 -9.28 -15.54
N ASP A 110 10.66 -9.17 -14.42
CA ASP A 110 10.82 -10.27 -13.47
C ASP A 110 9.66 -10.38 -12.45
N GLY A 111 8.64 -9.51 -12.55
CA GLY A 111 7.45 -9.54 -11.68
C GLY A 111 7.71 -9.10 -10.24
N LEU A 112 8.76 -8.33 -9.99
CA LEU A 112 9.11 -7.81 -8.67
C LEU A 112 8.27 -6.59 -8.29
N ASP A 113 7.72 -6.61 -7.08
CA ASP A 113 7.12 -5.43 -6.45
C ASP A 113 8.10 -4.68 -5.53
N LEU A 114 7.70 -3.49 -5.08
CA LEU A 114 8.55 -2.66 -4.22
C LEU A 114 8.78 -3.23 -2.82
N THR A 115 7.87 -4.05 -2.30
CA THR A 115 8.03 -4.69 -0.99
C THR A 115 9.09 -5.78 -1.08
N GLN A 116 9.06 -6.62 -2.12
CA GLN A 116 10.07 -7.66 -2.39
C GLN A 116 11.46 -7.06 -2.60
N ILE A 117 11.56 -5.98 -3.39
CA ILE A 117 12.85 -5.30 -3.61
C ILE A 117 13.39 -4.69 -2.30
N GLU A 118 12.49 -4.19 -1.44
CA GLU A 118 12.87 -3.65 -0.14
C GLU A 118 13.28 -4.72 0.87
N GLU A 119 12.72 -5.92 0.79
CA GLU A 119 13.10 -7.04 1.64
C GLU A 119 14.55 -7.49 1.34
N ASP A 120 14.86 -7.72 0.06
CA ASP A 120 16.18 -8.22 -0.35
C ASP A 120 17.28 -7.15 -0.29
N LYS A 121 16.92 -5.88 -0.55
CA LYS A 121 17.84 -4.72 -0.66
C LYS A 121 19.09 -4.98 -1.49
N ASN A 122 19.01 -5.88 -2.47
CA ASN A 122 20.17 -6.37 -3.18
C ASN A 122 20.43 -5.54 -4.45
N PRO A 123 21.41 -4.60 -4.45
CA PRO A 123 21.73 -3.86 -5.66
C PRO A 123 22.31 -4.74 -6.76
N ASP A 124 22.96 -5.86 -6.40
CA ASP A 124 23.67 -6.69 -7.38
C ASP A 124 22.71 -7.37 -8.36
N TYR A 125 21.46 -7.60 -7.93
CA TYR A 125 20.38 -8.07 -8.79
C TYR A 125 20.20 -7.20 -10.05
N PHE A 126 20.20 -5.88 -9.86
CA PHE A 126 20.02 -4.92 -10.94
C PHE A 126 21.32 -4.67 -11.71
N THR A 127 22.48 -4.70 -11.04
CA THR A 127 23.77 -4.51 -11.73
C THR A 127 24.10 -5.65 -12.68
N GLN A 128 23.77 -6.89 -12.30
CA GLN A 128 23.91 -8.06 -13.17
C GLN A 128 23.03 -7.97 -14.42
N ARG A 129 21.96 -7.17 -14.37
CA ARG A 129 21.06 -6.86 -15.51
C ARG A 129 21.43 -5.55 -16.23
N GLY A 130 22.63 -5.03 -15.99
CA GLY A 130 23.19 -3.91 -16.74
C GLY A 130 22.73 -2.53 -16.26
N VAL A 131 22.19 -2.42 -15.05
CA VAL A 131 21.95 -1.12 -14.38
C VAL A 131 23.25 -0.64 -13.73
N LYS A 132 23.62 0.63 -13.90
CA LYS A 132 24.78 1.21 -13.20
C LYS A 132 24.67 1.04 -11.69
N TRP A 133 25.75 0.59 -11.04
CA TRP A 133 25.81 0.31 -9.59
C TRP A 133 25.19 1.42 -8.72
N GLY A 134 25.48 2.69 -9.01
CA GLY A 134 24.98 3.80 -8.20
C GLY A 134 23.46 3.93 -8.25
N ILE A 135 22.88 3.65 -9.42
CA ILE A 135 21.43 3.65 -9.62
C ILE A 135 20.81 2.41 -8.99
N ALA A 136 21.38 1.22 -9.22
CA ALA A 136 20.94 -0.02 -8.58
C ALA A 136 20.86 0.09 -7.04
N ARG A 137 21.94 0.60 -6.42
CA ARG A 137 21.98 0.84 -4.97
C ARG A 137 20.92 1.82 -4.51
N ARG A 138 20.68 2.91 -5.23
CA ARG A 138 19.66 3.88 -4.87
C ARG A 138 18.26 3.32 -5.07
N PHE A 139 18.05 2.58 -6.16
CA PHE A 139 16.77 1.99 -6.52
C PHE A 139 16.28 0.98 -5.48
N ALA A 140 17.16 0.15 -4.94
CA ALA A 140 16.81 -0.80 -3.87
C ALA A 140 16.64 -0.13 -2.49
N LYS A 141 17.38 0.95 -2.20
CA LYS A 141 17.42 1.54 -0.84
C LYS A 141 16.42 2.66 -0.59
N ASP A 142 16.03 3.42 -1.60
CA ASP A 142 15.19 4.61 -1.42
C ASP A 142 13.68 4.31 -1.40
N ILE A 143 13.29 3.02 -1.43
CA ILE A 143 11.87 2.62 -1.47
C ILE A 143 11.12 3.11 -0.24
N ARG A 144 11.66 2.92 0.97
CA ARG A 144 11.04 3.43 2.20
C ARG A 144 10.89 4.94 2.20
N LEU A 145 11.92 5.65 1.76
CA LEU A 145 11.89 7.11 1.65
C LEU A 145 10.77 7.59 0.71
N TRP A 146 10.55 6.90 -0.40
CA TRP A 146 9.42 7.21 -1.28
C TRP A 146 8.08 6.90 -0.62
N ALA A 147 7.95 5.71 -0.02
CA ALA A 147 6.70 5.27 0.57
C ALA A 147 6.27 6.19 1.74
N GLU A 148 7.20 6.61 2.60
CA GLU A 148 6.94 7.59 3.66
C GLU A 148 6.42 8.93 3.12
N ASN A 149 6.92 9.38 1.97
CA ASN A 149 6.48 10.63 1.36
C ASN A 149 5.10 10.54 0.71
N VAL A 150 4.69 9.35 0.25
CA VAL A 150 3.40 9.14 -0.43
C VAL A 150 2.30 8.73 0.56
N MET A 151 2.64 8.03 1.64
CA MET A 151 1.65 7.58 2.65
C MET A 151 1.23 8.68 3.64
N VAL A 152 2.02 9.77 3.75
CA VAL A 152 1.73 10.90 4.66
C VAL A 152 1.01 12.05 3.95
N ALA A 153 0.82 11.96 2.63
CA ALA A 153 0.15 12.96 1.80
C ALA A 153 -1.34 12.65 1.58
#